data_AF-A0A1J3DW93-F1
#
_entry.id   AF-A0A1J3DW93-F1
#
_cell.length_a   1.000
_cell.length_b   1.000
_cell.length_c   1.000
_cell.angle_alpha   90.00
_cell.angle_beta   90.00
_cell.angle_gamma   90.00
#
_symmetry.space_group_name_H-M   'P 1'
#
loop_
_entity.id
_entity.type
_entity.pdbx_description
1 polymer ?
#
loop_
_entity_poly.entity_id
_entity_poly.type
_entity_poly.pdbx_seq_one_letter_code
_entity_poly.pdbx_strand_id
1 'polypeptide(L)'
;HKWPWTITRRQFANNSHALARGITFTVLPLVLAFNDPVIHGFVSTFAFCTLFCQQFHAWAHGTKSKLPRLVVTLQDMGLLVSRTEHVNHHRAPYNNNYCVVSGAWNKVLDESNFFEALEMVLYFQLGVRPRSWAGR
;
A
#
# COMPACT_ATOMS: atom_id res chain seq x y z
N HIS A 1 -11.36 -7.28 0.24
CA HIS A 1 -11.47 -8.13 -0.96
C HIS A 1 -12.90 -8.44 -1.43
N LYS A 2 -13.94 -8.51 -0.57
CA LYS A 2 -15.31 -8.80 -1.07
C LYS A 2 -15.89 -7.72 -2.00
N TRP A 3 -15.68 -6.44 -1.67
CA TRP A 3 -16.20 -5.29 -2.44
C TRP A 3 -15.10 -4.21 -2.64
N PRO A 4 -14.01 -4.53 -3.36
CA PRO A 4 -12.79 -3.73 -3.33
C PRO A 4 -12.96 -2.34 -3.97
N TRP A 5 -13.88 -2.17 -4.91
CA TRP A 5 -14.15 -0.89 -5.57
C TRP A 5 -14.86 0.15 -4.70
N THR A 6 -15.37 -0.21 -3.51
CA THR A 6 -16.07 0.73 -2.63
C THR A 6 -15.20 1.94 -2.24
N ILE A 7 -13.88 1.76 -2.18
CA ILE A 7 -12.91 2.83 -1.92
C ILE A 7 -12.96 3.94 -2.97
N THR A 8 -13.35 3.63 -4.22
CA THR A 8 -13.47 4.61 -5.32
C THR A 8 -14.69 5.52 -5.20
N ARG A 9 -15.66 5.15 -4.35
CA ARG A 9 -16.93 5.88 -4.17
C ARG A 9 -16.94 6.75 -2.91
N ARG A 10 -15.97 6.56 -2.02
CA ARG A 10 -15.84 7.32 -0.78
C ARG A 10 -15.06 8.60 -1.04
N GLN A 11 -15.42 9.66 -0.32
CA GLN A 11 -14.63 10.89 -0.29
C GLN A 11 -13.23 10.61 0.27
N PHE A 12 -12.24 11.41 -0.16
CA PHE A 12 -10.85 11.30 0.31
C PHE A 12 -10.76 11.29 1.85
N ALA A 13 -11.45 12.20 2.53
CA ALA A 13 -11.47 12.25 3.99
C ALA A 13 -11.97 10.92 4.61
N ASN A 14 -13.02 10.32 4.05
CA ASN A 14 -13.55 9.05 4.54
C ASN A 14 -12.59 7.87 4.31
N ASN A 15 -11.77 7.92 3.26
CA ASN A 15 -10.74 6.90 3.02
C ASN A 15 -9.52 7.07 3.91
N SER A 16 -9.17 8.31 4.29
CA SER A 16 -7.88 8.63 4.90
C SER A 16 -7.95 8.97 6.40
N HIS A 17 -9.10 9.36 6.95
CA HIS A 17 -9.21 9.87 8.34
C HIS A 17 -8.68 8.91 9.41
N ALA A 18 -8.91 7.60 9.26
CA ALA A 18 -8.44 6.62 10.23
C ALA A 18 -6.90 6.54 10.27
N LEU A 19 -6.26 6.58 9.10
CA LEU A 19 -4.80 6.63 8.98
C LEU A 19 -4.25 7.98 9.43
N ALA A 20 -4.91 9.08 9.06
CA ALA A 20 -4.54 10.42 9.52
C ALA A 20 -4.53 10.49 11.05
N ARG A 21 -5.56 9.97 11.72
CA ARG A 21 -5.62 9.88 13.18
C ARG A 21 -4.46 9.05 13.74
N GLY A 22 -4.18 7.89 13.15
CA GLY A 22 -3.05 7.05 13.56
C GLY A 22 -1.71 7.77 13.42
N ILE A 23 -1.47 8.44 12.29
CA ILE A 23 -0.28 9.25 12.04
C ILE A 23 -0.16 10.38 13.06
N THR A 24 -1.23 11.12 13.35
CA THR A 24 -1.21 12.19 14.35
C THR A 24 -0.74 11.68 15.71
N PHE A 25 -1.23 10.53 16.17
CA PHE A 25 -0.85 10.01 17.48
C PHE A 25 0.49 9.27 17.52
N THR A 26 1.07 8.90 16.38
CA THR A 26 2.33 8.15 16.32
C THR A 26 3.50 9.01 15.84
N VAL A 27 3.33 9.78 14.77
CA VAL A 27 4.39 10.56 14.14
C VAL A 27 4.62 11.90 14.83
N LEU A 28 3.57 12.58 15.31
CA LEU A 28 3.74 13.87 15.99
C LEU A 28 4.63 13.75 17.24
N PRO A 29 4.45 12.76 18.14
CA PRO A 29 5.37 12.58 19.26
C PRO A 29 6.81 12.35 18.82
N LEU A 30 7.04 11.58 17.75
CA LEU A 30 8.39 11.32 17.24
C LEU A 30 9.04 12.60 16.70
N VAL A 31 8.30 13.42 15.95
CA VAL A 31 8.81 14.70 15.44
C VAL A 31 9.18 15.65 16.58
N LEU A 32 8.41 15.66 17.67
CA LEU A 32 8.68 16.50 18.84
C LEU A 32 9.79 15.95 19.74
N ALA A 33 9.94 14.63 19.84
CA ALA A 33 10.92 13.98 20.71
C ALA A 33 12.35 13.97 20.12
N PHE A 34 12.47 13.98 18.80
CA PHE A 34 13.75 13.95 18.11
C PHE A 34 14.01 15.26 17.38
N ASN A 35 15.23 15.78 17.45
CA ASN A 35 15.67 16.96 16.69
C ASN A 35 16.79 16.57 15.71
N ASP A 36 16.48 15.58 14.86
CA ASP A 36 17.40 15.05 13.85
C ASP A 36 16.73 15.12 12.47
N PRO A 37 17.37 15.75 11.46
CA PRO A 37 16.76 15.96 10.15
C PRO A 37 16.56 14.65 9.37
N VAL A 38 17.37 13.62 9.62
CA VAL A 38 17.21 12.29 9.00
C VAL A 38 15.98 11.60 9.57
N ILE A 39 15.80 11.64 10.90
CA ILE A 39 14.60 11.12 11.55
C ILE A 39 13.37 11.86 11.02
N HIS A 40 13.40 13.19 10.98
CA HIS A 40 12.28 14.00 10.48
C HIS A 40 11.95 13.69 9.02
N GLY A 41 12.96 13.57 8.16
CA GLY A 41 12.78 13.18 6.76
C GLY A 41 12.11 11.82 6.65
N PHE A 42 12.65 10.81 7.35
CA PHE A 42 12.10 9.45 7.33
C PHE A 42 10.65 9.40 7.82
N VAL A 43 10.36 9.94 9.01
CA VAL A 43 9.00 9.85 9.59
C VAL A 43 8.00 10.65 8.79
N SER A 44 8.40 11.77 8.17
CA SER A 44 7.53 12.57 7.31
C SER A 44 7.23 11.86 5.99
N THR A 45 8.22 11.24 5.35
CA THR A 45 8.01 10.42 4.16
C THR A 45 7.13 9.21 4.47
N PHE A 46 7.40 8.51 5.57
CA PHE A 46 6.60 7.39 6.02
C PHE A 46 5.14 7.81 6.27
N ALA A 47 4.92 8.91 6.99
CA ALA A 47 3.60 9.48 7.24
C ALA A 47 2.87 9.83 5.94
N PHE A 48 3.55 10.46 4.99
CA PHE A 48 3.00 10.78 3.68
C PHE A 48 2.56 9.50 2.94
N CYS A 49 3.43 8.49 2.86
CA CYS A 49 3.11 7.22 2.22
C CYS A 49 1.91 6.55 2.88
N THR A 50 1.86 6.49 4.21
CA THR A 50 0.74 5.90 4.95
C THR A 50 -0.56 6.70 4.76
N LEU A 51 -0.52 8.03 4.79
CA LEU A 51 -1.72 8.85 4.61
C LEU A 51 -2.33 8.68 3.22
N PHE A 52 -1.47 8.69 2.20
CA PHE A 52 -1.91 8.70 0.80
C PHE A 52 -2.07 7.31 0.19
N CYS A 53 -1.62 6.23 0.85
CA CYS A 53 -1.77 4.87 0.31
C CYS A 53 -3.22 4.53 -0.06
N GLN A 54 -4.18 5.05 0.70
CA GLN A 54 -5.62 4.84 0.44
C GLN A 54 -6.07 5.55 -0.83
N GLN A 55 -5.54 6.74 -1.10
CA GLN A 55 -5.85 7.49 -2.33
C GLN A 55 -5.18 6.84 -3.54
N PHE A 56 -3.94 6.38 -3.40
CA PHE A 56 -3.22 5.66 -4.46
C PHE A 56 -3.91 4.35 -4.79
N HIS A 57 -4.35 3.60 -3.77
CA HIS A 57 -5.20 2.42 -3.92
C HIS A 57 -6.51 2.74 -4.66
N ALA A 58 -7.20 3.82 -4.30
CA ALA A 58 -8.42 4.22 -4.98
C ALA A 58 -8.18 4.52 -6.47
N TRP A 59 -7.09 5.21 -6.81
CA TRP A 59 -6.70 5.44 -8.20
C TRP A 59 -6.31 4.16 -8.92
N ALA A 60 -5.68 3.19 -8.25
CA ALA A 60 -5.34 1.89 -8.82
C ALA A 60 -6.58 1.05 -9.19
N HIS A 61 -7.76 1.35 -8.64
CA HIS A 61 -9.01 0.76 -9.11
C HIS A 61 -9.60 1.46 -10.35
N GLY A 62 -9.19 2.71 -10.63
CA GLY A 62 -9.72 3.56 -11.69
C GLY A 62 -9.18 3.20 -13.08
N THR A 63 -9.95 3.51 -14.13
CA THR A 63 -9.46 3.45 -15.52
C THR A 63 -8.61 4.68 -15.82
N LYS A 64 -7.58 4.55 -16.69
CA LYS A 64 -6.71 5.68 -17.08
C LYS A 64 -7.50 6.91 -17.55
N SER A 65 -8.60 6.71 -18.27
CA SER A 65 -9.48 7.78 -18.77
C SER A 65 -10.19 8.60 -17.69
N LYS A 66 -10.27 8.10 -16.45
CA LYS A 66 -10.95 8.76 -15.33
C LYS A 66 -9.98 9.40 -14.34
N LEU A 67 -8.67 9.32 -14.60
CA LEU A 67 -7.63 9.82 -13.71
C LEU A 67 -6.97 11.07 -14.31
N PRO A 68 -6.49 11.99 -13.47
CA PRO A 68 -5.65 13.09 -13.93
C PRO A 68 -4.41 12.55 -14.66
N ARG A 69 -3.97 13.25 -15.72
CA ARG A 69 -2.81 12.82 -16.53
C ARG A 69 -1.55 12.59 -15.68
N LEU A 70 -1.32 13.44 -14.69
CA LEU A 70 -0.19 13.29 -13.76
C LEU A 70 -0.24 11.96 -13.00
N VAL A 71 -1.42 11.56 -12.51
CA VAL A 71 -1.59 10.28 -11.80
C VAL A 71 -1.26 9.12 -12.73
N VAL A 72 -1.76 9.15 -13.97
CA VAL A 72 -1.48 8.11 -14.97
C VAL A 72 0.02 8.03 -15.27
N THR A 73 0.68 9.17 -15.48
CA THR A 73 2.14 9.21 -15.70
C THR A 73 2.91 8.59 -14.53
N LEU A 74 2.56 8.95 -13.29
CA LEU A 74 3.22 8.40 -12.11
C LEU A 74 2.97 6.89 -11.94
N GLN A 75 1.78 6.40 -12.31
CA GLN A 75 1.48 4.96 -12.36
C GLN A 75 2.30 4.25 -13.44
N ASP A 76 2.45 4.84 -14.62
CA ASP A 76 3.22 4.28 -15.73
C ASP A 76 4.74 4.26 -15.43
N MET A 77 5.22 5.17 -14.59
CA MET A 77 6.59 5.18 -14.06
C MET A 77 6.81 4.21 -12.87
N GLY A 78 5.76 3.58 -12.36
CA GLY A 78 5.81 2.73 -11.16
C GLY A 78 5.94 3.51 -9.84
N LEU A 79 5.97 4.85 -9.87
CA LEU A 79 6.02 5.68 -8.67
C LEU A 79 4.72 5.62 -7.86
N LEU A 80 3.59 5.40 -8.53
CA LEU A 80 2.33 4.99 -7.91
C LEU A 80 1.98 3.58 -8.38
N VAL A 81 1.29 2.80 -7.54
CA VAL A 81 0.83 1.47 -7.96
C VAL A 81 -0.11 1.57 -9.17
N SER A 82 0.16 0.77 -10.19
CA SER A 82 -0.66 0.76 -11.40
C SER A 82 -1.95 -0.04 -11.20
N ARG A 83 -2.96 0.22 -12.06
CA ARG A 83 -4.18 -0.60 -12.09
C ARG A 83 -3.88 -2.07 -12.38
N THR A 84 -2.93 -2.34 -13.28
CA THR A 84 -2.61 -3.71 -13.71
C THR A 84 -2.04 -4.52 -12.55
N GLU A 85 -1.03 -4.00 -11.85
CA GLU A 85 -0.45 -4.64 -10.67
C GLU A 85 -1.50 -4.84 -9.59
N HIS A 86 -2.29 -3.81 -9.30
CA HIS A 86 -3.33 -3.90 -8.28
C HIS A 86 -4.40 -4.96 -8.62
N VAL A 87 -4.85 -5.02 -9.87
CA VAL A 87 -5.80 -6.06 -10.31
C VAL A 87 -5.20 -7.45 -10.20
N ASN A 88 -3.90 -7.60 -10.48
CA ASN A 88 -3.21 -8.88 -10.32
C ASN A 88 -3.13 -9.32 -8.86
N HIS A 89 -2.94 -8.38 -7.92
CA HIS A 89 -3.03 -8.65 -6.48
C HIS A 89 -4.41 -9.20 -6.07
N HIS A 90 -5.50 -8.72 -6.69
CA HIS A 90 -6.87 -9.19 -6.44
C HIS A 90 -7.21 -10.54 -7.09
N ARG A 91 -6.25 -11.20 -7.75
CA ARG A 91 -6.47 -12.51 -8.39
C ARG A 91 -5.78 -13.61 -7.59
N ALA A 92 -6.39 -14.79 -7.59
CA ALA A 92 -5.73 -15.98 -7.07
C ALA A 92 -4.37 -16.18 -7.79
N PRO A 93 -3.30 -16.58 -7.06
CA PRO A 93 -3.31 -17.08 -5.67
C PRO A 93 -3.17 -15.99 -4.59
N TYR A 94 -3.37 -14.70 -4.90
CA TYR A 94 -3.32 -13.60 -3.93
C TYR A 94 -1.97 -13.42 -3.22
N ASN A 95 -0.87 -13.77 -3.89
CA ASN A 95 0.48 -13.82 -3.33
C ASN A 95 1.48 -12.93 -4.08
N ASN A 96 1.01 -11.88 -4.76
CA ASN A 96 1.86 -10.99 -5.55
C ASN A 96 1.41 -9.52 -5.43
N ASN A 97 2.24 -8.61 -5.94
CA ASN A 97 1.95 -7.19 -6.07
C ASN A 97 1.46 -6.53 -4.76
N TYR A 98 2.10 -6.86 -3.63
CA TYR A 98 1.68 -6.39 -2.30
C TYR A 98 1.90 -4.87 -2.06
N CYS A 99 2.76 -4.20 -2.84
CA CYS A 99 3.07 -2.79 -2.64
C CYS A 99 1.97 -1.87 -3.20
N VAL A 100 1.16 -1.30 -2.31
CA VAL A 100 0.02 -0.43 -2.66
C VAL A 100 0.38 1.04 -2.87
N VAL A 101 1.53 1.50 -2.36
CA VAL A 101 1.96 2.90 -2.51
C VAL A 101 2.57 3.12 -3.89
N SER A 102 3.52 2.26 -4.27
CA SER A 102 4.33 2.34 -5.49
C SER A 102 4.51 0.93 -6.05
N GLY A 103 4.45 0.80 -7.38
CA GLY A 103 4.73 -0.46 -8.08
C GLY A 103 6.21 -0.79 -8.24
N ALA A 104 7.10 0.17 -7.97
CA ALA A 104 8.53 0.06 -8.25
C ALA A 104 9.20 -1.18 -7.64
N TRP A 105 8.72 -1.65 -6.49
CA TRP A 105 9.28 -2.78 -5.77
C TRP A 105 8.55 -4.11 -5.96
N ASN A 106 7.35 -4.11 -6.55
CA ASN A 106 6.53 -5.33 -6.65
C ASN A 106 7.28 -6.46 -7.35
N LYS A 107 7.85 -6.18 -8.54
CA LYS A 107 8.60 -7.18 -9.31
C LYS A 107 9.74 -7.81 -8.50
N VAL A 108 10.58 -6.98 -7.87
CA VAL A 108 11.74 -7.44 -7.10
C VAL A 108 11.32 -8.28 -5.90
N LEU A 109 10.26 -7.87 -5.19
CA LEU A 109 9.76 -8.57 -4.01
C LEU A 109 9.02 -9.87 -4.37
N ASP A 110 8.31 -9.89 -5.48
CA ASP A 110 7.63 -11.08 -6.00
C ASP A 110 8.66 -12.11 -6.48
N GLU A 111 9.65 -11.72 -7.27
CA GLU A 111 10.71 -12.61 -7.79
C GLU A 111 11.60 -13.19 -6.67
N SER A 112 11.77 -12.46 -5.57
CA SER A 112 12.53 -12.93 -4.40
C SER A 112 11.71 -13.76 -3.40
N ASN A 113 10.40 -13.95 -3.64
CA ASN A 113 9.48 -14.58 -2.69
C ASN A 113 9.51 -13.93 -1.29
N PHE A 114 9.84 -12.64 -1.22
CA PHE A 114 10.09 -11.96 0.06
C PHE A 114 8.88 -12.05 1.02
N PHE A 115 7.68 -11.77 0.50
CA PHE A 115 6.47 -11.82 1.32
C PHE A 115 6.05 -13.25 1.67
N GLU A 116 6.31 -14.24 0.80
CA GLU A 116 6.06 -15.65 1.12
C GLU A 116 6.97 -16.12 2.25
N ALA A 117 8.25 -15.72 2.26
CA ALA A 117 9.16 -16.00 3.36
C ALA A 117 8.67 -15.37 4.67
N LEU A 118 8.20 -14.11 4.64
CA LEU A 118 7.63 -13.44 5.81
C LEU A 118 6.36 -14.15 6.31
N GLU A 119 5.50 -14.58 5.40
CA GLU A 119 4.30 -15.38 5.70
C GLU A 119 4.66 -16.70 6.39
N MET A 120 5.70 -17.40 5.94
CA MET A 120 6.21 -18.62 6.60
C MET A 120 6.71 -18.34 8.02
N VAL A 121 7.47 -17.26 8.23
CA VAL A 121 7.96 -16.87 9.56
C VAL A 121 6.78 -16.62 10.50
N LEU A 122 5.80 -15.84 10.07
CA LEU A 122 4.60 -15.56 10.87
C LEU A 122 3.78 -16.82 11.15
N TYR A 123 3.69 -17.74 10.19
CA TYR A 123 3.02 -19.03 10.39
C TYR A 123 3.72 -19.87 11.47
N PHE A 124 5.05 -19.99 11.42
CA PHE A 124 5.78 -20.75 12.44
C PHE A 124 5.74 -20.12 13.83
N GLN A 125 5.68 -18.79 13.92
CA GLN A 125 5.61 -18.08 15.19
C GLN A 125 4.21 -18.08 15.81
N LEU A 126 3.17 -17.93 14.98
CA LEU A 126 1.80 -17.67 15.44
C LEU A 126 0.84 -18.85 15.20
N GLY A 127 1.23 -19.83 14.39
CA GLY A 127 0.39 -20.96 13.98
C GLY A 127 -0.77 -20.58 13.04
N VAL A 128 -0.87 -19.32 12.61
CA VAL A 128 -1.98 -18.81 11.78
C VAL A 128 -1.64 -18.94 10.30
N ARG A 129 -2.37 -19.77 9.57
CA ARG A 129 -2.18 -19.96 8.13
C ARG A 129 -2.54 -18.68 7.34
N PRO A 130 -1.64 -18.17 6.47
CA PRO A 130 -1.93 -17.03 5.59
C PRO A 130 -3.08 -17.28 4.62
N ARG A 131 -3.85 -16.23 4.31
CA ARG A 131 -4.99 -16.30 3.38
C ARG A 131 -4.56 -16.50 1.92
N SER A 132 -3.38 -16.01 1.55
CA SER A 132 -2.75 -16.20 0.23
C SER A 132 -2.47 -17.68 -0.08
N TRP A 133 -2.56 -18.57 0.91
CA TRP A 133 -2.35 -20.00 0.72
C TRP A 133 -3.66 -20.78 0.55
N ALA A 134 -4.82 -20.10 0.59
CA ALA A 134 -6.11 -20.72 0.36
C ALA A 134 -6.26 -21.02 -1.14
N GLY A 135 -5.97 -22.26 -1.53
CA GLY A 135 -5.89 -22.71 -2.92
C GLY A 135 -4.62 -23.47 -3.27
N ARG A 136 -3.67 -23.59 -2.32
CA ARG A 136 -2.56 -24.55 -2.36
C ARG A 136 -2.82 -25.72 -1.42
#